data_AF-A0A2G2WXT7-F1
#
_entry.id   AF-A0A2G2WXT7-F1
#
_cell.length_a   1.000
_cell.length_b   1.000
_cell.length_c   1.000
_cell.angle_alpha   90.00
_cell.angle_beta   90.00
_cell.angle_gamma   90.00
#
_symmetry.space_group_name_H-M   'P 1'
#
loop_
_entity.id
_entity.type
_entity.pdbx_description
1 polymer ?
#
loop_
_entity_poly.entity_id
_entity_poly.type
_entity_poly.pdbx_seq_one_letter_code
_entity_poly.pdbx_strand_id
1 'polypeptide(L)'
;MDSVWIETRKLDSLKTKKSTFDALYAYEIDDPYWNPSYMLPEAVEDLKSIWEICSVFDPEVQKLEADGHQLGTEIVVAGDNSWPLPVSIQRLVLNAQKTFKIDFRRPSDMHPMEIVEVVDKLQERLKVVPGDDYLSMAAQKNATLFLNILLHSGLASKKVLKEYRLSQEAFEWVVGKIGSHFLQCLVAPGEMIGRVVAQSIGQSAIQITLNTVHYAGVSAKNITLGVPRKFSMADIAEKINLKFDDDLTCIFNDDNAEKLILRIRIMNDEAPKSELDESAKD
;
A
#
# COMPACT_ATOMS: atom_id res chain seq x y z
N MET A 1 -9.40 6.91 2.36
CA MET A 1 -9.79 6.86 0.93
C MET A 1 -11.17 6.24 0.85
N ASP A 2 -12.03 6.79 0.01
CA ASP A 2 -13.37 6.25 -0.24
C ASP A 2 -13.26 4.95 -1.07
N SER A 3 -13.87 3.89 -0.55
CA SER A 3 -13.89 2.56 -1.14
C SER A 3 -14.51 2.49 -2.53
N VAL A 4 -15.41 3.42 -2.89
CA VAL A 4 -16.08 3.44 -4.20
C VAL A 4 -15.09 3.58 -5.35
N TRP A 5 -13.99 4.29 -5.11
CA TRP A 5 -12.98 4.61 -6.13
C TRP A 5 -11.78 3.66 -6.12
N ILE A 6 -11.79 2.66 -5.23
CA ILE A 6 -10.68 1.73 -5.05
C ILE A 6 -10.88 0.53 -5.97
N GLU A 7 -9.85 0.23 -6.75
CA GLU A 7 -9.83 -0.88 -7.69
C GLU A 7 -8.71 -1.86 -7.34
N THR A 8 -9.01 -3.16 -7.34
CA THR A 8 -7.99 -4.19 -7.14
C THR A 8 -7.08 -4.30 -8.36
N ARG A 9 -5.76 -4.20 -8.15
CA ARG A 9 -4.75 -4.17 -9.22
C ARG A 9 -3.57 -5.07 -8.92
N LYS A 10 -2.96 -5.56 -10.00
CA LYS A 10 -1.73 -6.36 -9.92
C LYS A 10 -0.51 -5.45 -9.79
N LEU A 11 0.40 -5.82 -8.91
CA LEU A 11 1.68 -5.15 -8.71
C LEU A 11 2.75 -5.79 -9.60
N ASP A 12 3.17 -5.08 -10.63
CA ASP A 12 4.19 -5.56 -11.59
C ASP A 12 5.60 -5.54 -10.98
N SER A 13 5.86 -4.65 -10.03
CA SER A 13 7.17 -4.41 -9.39
C SER A 13 7.60 -5.48 -8.39
N LEU A 14 6.69 -6.34 -7.95
CA LEU A 14 6.93 -7.27 -6.82
C LEU A 14 7.69 -8.54 -7.21
N LYS A 15 7.68 -8.91 -8.50
CA LYS A 15 8.23 -10.20 -8.99
C LYS A 15 9.26 -10.05 -10.12
N THR A 16 9.83 -8.85 -10.30
CA THR A 16 10.88 -8.65 -11.31
C THR A 16 12.22 -9.19 -10.83
N LYS A 17 12.92 -9.93 -11.69
CA LYS A 17 14.32 -10.32 -11.46
C LYS A 17 15.21 -9.07 -11.54
N LYS A 18 16.34 -9.07 -10.86
CA LYS A 18 17.27 -7.92 -10.86
C LYS A 18 17.67 -7.49 -12.29
N SER A 19 18.05 -8.43 -13.16
CA SER A 19 18.36 -8.12 -14.57
C SER A 19 17.21 -7.48 -15.34
N THR A 20 15.96 -7.90 -15.09
CA THR A 20 14.79 -7.28 -15.72
C THR A 20 14.47 -5.92 -15.12
N PHE A 21 14.77 -5.72 -13.84
CA PHE A 21 14.61 -4.44 -13.15
C PHE A 21 15.59 -3.41 -13.71
N ASP A 22 16.87 -3.74 -13.82
CA ASP A 22 17.90 -2.87 -14.38
C ASP A 22 17.57 -2.47 -15.83
N ALA A 23 17.09 -3.43 -16.64
CA ALA A 23 16.67 -3.19 -18.01
C ALA A 23 15.45 -2.24 -18.15
N LEU A 24 14.62 -2.14 -17.11
CA LEU A 24 13.42 -1.30 -17.07
C LEU A 24 13.71 0.10 -16.49
N TYR A 25 14.57 0.21 -15.47
CA TYR A 25 14.73 1.44 -14.69
C TYR A 25 16.11 2.11 -14.84
N ALA A 26 17.21 1.37 -14.98
CA ALA A 26 18.56 1.94 -14.98
C ALA A 26 19.03 2.38 -16.39
N TYR A 27 19.59 3.57 -16.54
CA TYR A 27 20.16 4.02 -17.81
C TYR A 27 21.59 3.46 -18.01
N GLU A 28 21.92 3.08 -19.24
CA GLU A 28 23.26 2.56 -19.60
C GLU A 28 24.16 3.71 -20.07
N ILE A 29 24.36 4.72 -19.22
CA ILE A 29 25.04 5.98 -19.57
C ILE A 29 26.54 5.76 -19.82
N ASP A 30 27.14 4.83 -19.08
CA ASP A 30 28.57 4.53 -19.15
C ASP A 30 28.99 3.81 -20.45
N ASP A 31 28.04 3.24 -21.20
CA ASP A 31 28.34 2.57 -22.47
C ASP A 31 28.48 3.60 -23.61
N PRO A 32 29.67 3.72 -24.24
CA PRO A 32 29.88 4.64 -25.35
C PRO A 32 28.94 4.40 -26.54
N TYR A 33 28.47 3.16 -26.74
CA TYR A 33 27.60 2.77 -27.85
C TYR A 33 26.11 2.90 -27.54
N TRP A 34 25.75 3.35 -26.33
CA TRP A 34 24.36 3.51 -25.95
C TRP A 34 23.69 4.64 -26.73
N ASN A 35 22.81 4.27 -27.66
CA ASN A 35 22.02 5.17 -28.50
C ASN A 35 20.55 4.74 -28.47
N PRO A 36 19.76 5.25 -27.51
CA PRO A 36 18.38 4.83 -27.33
C PRO A 36 17.45 5.38 -28.44
N SER A 37 16.71 4.50 -29.10
CA SER A 37 15.68 4.86 -30.11
C SER A 37 14.43 5.56 -29.53
N TYR A 38 14.41 5.84 -28.23
CA TYR A 38 13.25 6.36 -27.50
C TYR A 38 13.37 7.80 -27.01
N MET A 39 14.55 8.39 -27.13
CA MET A 39 14.82 9.78 -26.77
C MET A 39 15.34 10.53 -27.99
N LEU A 40 15.23 11.87 -27.94
CA LEU A 40 15.87 12.72 -28.92
C LEU A 40 17.41 12.67 -28.76
N PRO A 41 18.19 12.77 -29.85
CA PRO A 41 19.65 12.75 -29.77
C PRO A 41 20.22 13.86 -28.87
N GLU A 42 19.56 15.02 -28.83
CA GLU A 42 19.93 16.15 -27.97
C GLU A 42 19.90 15.74 -26.48
N ALA A 43 18.79 15.14 -26.02
CA ALA A 43 18.67 14.65 -24.65
C ALA A 43 19.70 13.55 -24.32
N VAL A 44 20.11 12.73 -25.30
CA VAL A 44 21.14 11.70 -25.09
C VAL A 44 22.53 12.33 -24.94
N GLU A 45 22.81 13.39 -25.70
CA GLU A 45 24.06 14.14 -25.59
C GLU A 45 24.15 14.88 -24.25
N ASP A 46 23.05 15.48 -23.80
CA ASP A 46 22.96 16.12 -22.48
C ASP A 46 23.23 15.11 -21.36
N LEU A 47 22.65 13.91 -21.46
CA LEU A 47 22.90 12.81 -20.52
C LEU A 47 24.34 12.28 -20.54
N LYS A 48 25.11 12.49 -21.61
CA LYS A 48 26.52 12.04 -21.67
C LYS A 48 27.49 13.16 -21.30
N SER A 49 27.09 14.41 -21.49
CA SER A 49 27.96 15.58 -21.30
C SER A 49 27.83 16.20 -19.91
N ILE A 50 26.63 16.17 -19.32
CA ILE A 50 26.32 16.88 -18.07
C ILE A 50 26.24 15.88 -16.91
N TRP A 51 27.28 15.87 -16.08
CA TRP A 51 27.35 15.03 -14.89
C TRP A 51 26.20 15.31 -13.90
N GLU A 52 25.78 16.56 -13.75
CA GLU A 52 24.70 16.93 -12.83
C GLU A 52 23.40 16.19 -13.15
N ILE A 53 23.07 16.02 -14.43
CA ILE A 53 21.83 15.34 -14.84
C ILE A 53 21.97 13.83 -14.60
N CYS A 54 23.13 13.23 -14.93
CA CYS A 54 23.39 11.82 -14.65
C CYS A 54 23.23 11.48 -13.17
N SER A 55 23.74 12.37 -12.31
CA SER A 55 23.77 12.16 -10.85
C SER A 55 22.40 12.04 -10.20
N VAL A 56 21.32 12.44 -10.89
CA VAL A 56 19.94 12.35 -10.39
C VAL A 56 19.33 10.97 -10.60
N PHE A 57 19.73 10.24 -11.65
CA PHE A 57 19.10 8.96 -11.99
C PHE A 57 19.61 7.79 -11.13
N ASP A 58 20.86 7.83 -10.67
CA ASP A 58 21.37 6.80 -9.74
C ASP A 58 20.57 6.77 -8.42
N PRO A 59 20.30 7.91 -7.76
CA PRO A 59 19.34 7.99 -6.65
C PRO A 59 17.94 7.51 -6.99
N GLU A 60 17.42 7.80 -8.19
CA GLU A 60 16.09 7.33 -8.64
C GLU A 60 16.02 5.80 -8.61
N VAL A 61 17.03 5.13 -9.20
CA VAL A 61 17.10 3.66 -9.23
C VAL A 61 17.29 3.08 -7.84
N GLN A 62 18.15 3.66 -7.00
CA GLN A 62 18.35 3.21 -5.63
C GLN A 62 17.07 3.32 -4.79
N LYS A 63 16.29 4.38 -4.99
CA LYS A 63 15.00 4.56 -4.33
C LYS A 63 14.00 3.49 -4.75
N LEU A 64 13.94 3.15 -6.03
CA LEU A 64 13.10 2.06 -6.53
C LEU A 64 13.51 0.69 -5.99
N GLU A 65 14.82 0.42 -5.84
CA GLU A 65 15.31 -0.80 -5.20
C GLU A 65 14.89 -0.87 -3.72
N ALA A 66 15.03 0.24 -2.99
CA ALA A 66 14.61 0.34 -1.59
C ALA A 66 13.10 0.15 -1.44
N ASP A 67 12.30 0.81 -2.27
CA ASP A 67 10.85 0.69 -2.32
C ASP A 67 10.42 -0.77 -2.61
N GLY A 68 11.10 -1.43 -3.55
CA GLY A 68 10.87 -2.85 -3.86
C GLY A 68 11.15 -3.76 -2.66
N HIS A 69 12.23 -3.48 -1.92
CA HIS A 69 12.55 -4.23 -0.70
C HIS A 69 11.52 -4.00 0.42
N GLN A 70 11.14 -2.75 0.68
CA GLN A 70 10.11 -2.42 1.67
C GLN A 70 8.77 -3.07 1.33
N LEU A 71 8.39 -3.05 0.06
CA LEU A 71 7.13 -3.63 -0.39
C LEU A 71 7.12 -5.16 -0.21
N GLY A 72 8.26 -5.84 -0.46
CA GLY A 72 8.40 -7.28 -0.27
C GLY A 72 8.51 -7.72 1.20
N THR A 73 9.16 -6.93 2.06
CA THR A 73 9.43 -7.30 3.45
C THR A 73 8.31 -6.86 4.41
N GLU A 74 7.73 -5.67 4.23
CA GLU A 74 6.81 -5.06 5.21
C GLU A 74 5.35 -5.11 4.78
N ILE A 75 5.07 -4.92 3.48
CA ILE A 75 3.70 -4.71 2.99
C ILE A 75 3.09 -6.00 2.44
N VAL A 76 3.82 -6.75 1.62
CA VAL A 76 3.31 -7.91 0.86
C VAL A 76 4.03 -9.20 1.25
N VAL A 77 4.06 -9.49 2.56
CA VAL A 77 4.70 -10.70 3.11
C VAL A 77 4.08 -11.99 2.56
N ALA A 78 2.78 -11.96 2.26
CA ALA A 78 2.04 -13.12 1.73
C ALA A 78 2.34 -13.42 0.24
N GLY A 79 3.04 -12.54 -0.48
CA GLY A 79 3.33 -12.72 -1.91
C GLY A 79 2.10 -12.55 -2.82
N ASP A 80 1.01 -11.99 -2.30
CA ASP A 80 -0.20 -11.66 -3.04
C ASP A 80 0.06 -10.49 -3.98
N ASN A 81 -0.14 -10.73 -5.28
CA ASN A 81 0.14 -9.70 -6.28
C ASN A 81 -0.98 -8.66 -6.42
N SER A 82 -2.11 -8.83 -5.74
CA SER A 82 -3.37 -8.15 -6.06
C SER A 82 -3.80 -7.26 -4.90
N TRP A 83 -3.69 -5.94 -5.05
CA TRP A 83 -3.94 -4.98 -3.98
C TRP A 83 -4.98 -3.93 -4.38
N PRO A 84 -5.87 -3.54 -3.45
CA PRO A 84 -6.83 -2.47 -3.67
C PRO A 84 -6.14 -1.11 -3.71
N LEU A 85 -6.27 -0.41 -4.85
CA LEU A 85 -5.57 0.84 -5.12
C LEU A 85 -6.50 1.94 -5.61
N PRO A 86 -6.27 3.20 -5.20
CA PRO A 86 -7.11 4.34 -5.55
C PRO A 86 -6.91 4.79 -7.01
N VAL A 87 -5.73 4.56 -7.60
CA VAL A 87 -5.38 5.09 -8.93
C VAL A 87 -4.74 4.00 -9.77
N SER A 88 -5.23 3.81 -10.99
CA SER A 88 -4.65 2.88 -11.96
C SER A 88 -3.80 3.63 -12.99
N ILE A 89 -2.49 3.66 -12.76
CA ILE A 89 -1.52 4.34 -13.65
C ILE A 89 -1.59 3.74 -15.06
N GLN A 90 -1.61 2.41 -15.18
CA GLN A 90 -1.72 1.72 -16.48
C GLN A 90 -2.94 2.18 -17.30
N ARG A 91 -4.11 2.33 -16.65
CA ARG A 91 -5.34 2.77 -17.33
C ARG A 91 -5.25 4.24 -17.75
N LEU A 92 -4.67 5.10 -16.91
CA LEU A 92 -4.47 6.51 -17.24
C LEU A 92 -3.51 6.68 -18.41
N VAL A 93 -2.41 5.92 -18.43
CA VAL A 93 -1.45 5.89 -19.54
C VAL A 93 -2.13 5.40 -20.82
N LEU A 94 -2.90 4.31 -20.76
CA LEU A 94 -3.62 3.80 -21.93
C LEU A 94 -4.65 4.81 -22.47
N ASN A 95 -5.33 5.52 -21.56
CA ASN A 95 -6.26 6.58 -21.95
C ASN A 95 -5.52 7.73 -22.62
N ALA A 96 -4.39 8.17 -22.07
CA ALA A 96 -3.55 9.20 -22.68
C ALA A 96 -3.06 8.79 -24.08
N GLN A 97 -2.56 7.56 -24.23
CA GLN A 97 -2.12 7.03 -25.53
C GLN A 97 -3.23 7.08 -26.60
N LYS A 98 -4.46 6.77 -26.20
CA LYS A 98 -5.63 6.84 -27.10
C LYS A 98 -6.06 8.28 -27.41
N THR A 99 -6.08 9.16 -26.40
CA THR A 99 -6.52 10.55 -26.54
C THR A 99 -5.55 11.35 -27.42
N PHE A 100 -4.26 11.19 -27.21
CA PHE A 100 -3.21 11.92 -27.92
C PHE A 100 -2.72 11.20 -29.19
N LYS A 101 -3.24 10.00 -29.49
CA LYS A 101 -2.87 9.18 -30.66
C LYS A 101 -1.35 9.02 -30.80
N ILE A 102 -0.75 8.49 -29.75
CA ILE A 102 0.70 8.39 -29.63
C ILE A 102 1.28 7.37 -30.61
N ASP A 103 2.27 7.80 -31.39
CA ASP A 103 3.02 6.96 -32.31
C ASP A 103 4.25 6.33 -31.63
N PHE A 104 4.20 5.02 -31.35
CA PHE A 104 5.32 4.29 -30.73
C PHE A 104 6.63 4.26 -31.56
N ARG A 105 6.58 4.67 -32.84
CA ARG A 105 7.74 4.73 -33.72
C ARG A 105 8.55 6.02 -33.55
N ARG A 106 7.93 7.09 -33.05
CA ARG A 106 8.60 8.36 -32.85
C ARG A 106 9.29 8.39 -31.48
N PRO A 107 10.45 9.05 -31.36
CA PRO A 107 11.01 9.35 -30.05
C PRO A 107 10.07 10.29 -29.29
N SER A 108 10.16 10.28 -27.96
CA SER A 108 9.41 11.21 -27.12
C SER A 108 10.13 12.56 -27.09
N ASP A 109 9.38 13.65 -27.10
CA ASP A 109 9.93 15.02 -27.07
C ASP A 109 10.36 15.47 -25.65
N MET A 110 10.13 14.63 -24.64
CA MET A 110 10.40 14.98 -23.23
C MET A 110 11.84 14.73 -22.83
N HIS A 111 12.37 15.63 -21.98
CA HIS A 111 13.64 15.41 -21.31
C HIS A 111 13.46 14.58 -20.01
N PRO A 112 14.32 13.59 -19.71
CA PRO A 112 14.18 12.76 -18.51
C PRO A 112 14.15 13.52 -17.18
N MET A 113 14.87 14.64 -17.08
CA MET A 113 14.87 15.51 -15.89
C MET A 113 13.48 16.10 -15.59
N GLU A 114 12.74 16.50 -16.64
CA GLU A 114 11.40 17.08 -16.48
C GLU A 114 10.44 16.05 -15.87
N ILE A 115 10.60 14.77 -16.22
CA ILE A 115 9.78 13.68 -15.68
C ILE A 115 10.02 13.55 -14.18
N VAL A 116 11.28 13.50 -13.75
CA VAL A 116 11.65 13.37 -12.32
C VAL A 116 11.08 14.55 -11.52
N GLU A 117 11.30 15.78 -12.00
CA GLU A 117 10.80 16.97 -11.32
C GLU A 117 9.27 17.00 -11.19
N VAL A 118 8.55 16.62 -12.25
CA VAL A 118 7.09 16.64 -12.25
C VAL A 118 6.53 15.55 -11.33
N VAL A 119 7.18 14.38 -11.27
CA VAL A 119 6.81 13.31 -10.34
C VAL A 119 7.04 13.72 -8.89
N ASP A 120 8.16 14.35 -8.56
CA ASP A 120 8.42 14.84 -7.21
C ASP A 120 7.42 15.93 -6.81
N LYS A 121 7.15 16.90 -7.70
CA LYS A 121 6.09 17.92 -7.51
C LYS A 121 4.70 17.29 -7.33
N LEU A 122 4.41 16.18 -8.02
CA LEU A 122 3.15 15.45 -7.84
C LEU A 122 3.08 14.85 -6.44
N GLN A 123 4.14 14.21 -5.95
CA GLN A 123 4.16 13.58 -4.63
C GLN A 123 3.95 14.58 -3.49
N GLU A 124 4.54 15.77 -3.58
CA GLU A 124 4.33 16.83 -2.59
C GLU A 124 2.88 17.34 -2.53
N ARG A 125 2.17 17.29 -3.68
CA ARG A 125 0.76 17.72 -3.77
C ARG A 125 -0.21 16.70 -3.18
N LEU A 126 0.17 15.43 -3.07
CA LEU A 126 -0.69 14.35 -2.58
C LEU A 126 -0.75 14.32 -1.04
N LYS A 127 -1.33 15.35 -0.42
CA LYS A 127 -1.50 15.45 1.04
C LYS A 127 -2.82 14.84 1.51
N VAL A 128 -2.78 13.95 2.52
CA VAL A 128 -3.95 13.34 3.16
C VAL A 128 -4.13 13.89 4.58
N VAL A 129 -3.05 13.94 5.35
CA VAL A 129 -3.00 14.45 6.72
C VAL A 129 -2.55 15.91 6.65
N PRO A 130 -3.40 16.89 7.01
CA PRO A 130 -2.97 18.27 7.13
C PRO A 130 -2.14 18.46 8.41
N GLY A 131 -1.05 19.23 8.32
CA GLY A 131 -0.23 19.63 9.47
C GLY A 131 1.27 19.52 9.19
N ASP A 132 2.04 20.43 9.80
CA ASP A 132 3.50 20.52 9.62
C ASP A 132 4.28 19.94 10.82
N ASP A 133 3.57 19.39 11.81
CA ASP A 133 4.18 18.75 12.97
C ASP A 133 4.94 17.49 12.58
N TYR A 134 5.98 17.12 13.34
CA TYR A 134 6.74 15.89 13.13
C TYR A 134 5.84 14.64 13.03
N LEU A 135 4.82 14.56 13.90
CA LEU A 135 3.87 13.46 13.90
C LEU A 135 2.98 13.46 12.64
N SER A 136 2.52 14.63 12.22
CA SER A 136 1.68 14.80 11.02
C SER A 136 2.45 14.45 9.75
N MET A 137 3.72 14.86 9.66
CA MET A 137 4.60 14.47 8.54
C MET A 137 4.87 12.97 8.51
N ALA A 138 5.13 12.35 9.67
CA ALA A 138 5.32 10.89 9.76
C ALA A 138 4.04 10.13 9.38
N ALA A 139 2.89 10.57 9.87
CA ALA A 139 1.59 10.00 9.54
C ALA A 139 1.27 10.14 8.04
N GLN A 140 1.54 11.31 7.47
CA GLN A 140 1.39 11.57 6.04
C GLN A 140 2.28 10.63 5.21
N LYS A 141 3.56 10.51 5.57
CA LYS A 141 4.50 9.64 4.87
C LYS A 141 4.02 8.19 4.86
N ASN A 142 3.54 7.69 6.00
CA ASN A 142 3.03 6.32 6.12
C ASN A 142 1.71 6.13 5.36
N ALA A 143 0.80 7.11 5.40
CA ALA A 143 -0.48 7.05 4.71
C ALA A 143 -0.34 6.99 3.19
N THR A 144 0.65 7.68 2.63
CA THR A 144 0.89 7.71 1.17
C THR A 144 2.03 6.81 0.70
N LEU A 145 2.75 6.13 1.61
CA LEU A 145 3.93 5.30 1.29
C LEU A 145 3.66 4.38 0.10
N PHE A 146 2.59 3.59 0.20
CA PHE A 146 2.25 2.61 -0.83
C PHE A 146 1.89 3.26 -2.18
N LEU A 147 1.16 4.39 -2.15
CA LEU A 147 0.85 5.13 -3.37
C LEU A 147 2.10 5.74 -4.01
N ASN A 148 3.01 6.27 -3.19
CA ASN A 148 4.26 6.88 -3.64
C ASN A 148 5.17 5.85 -4.33
N ILE A 149 5.32 4.66 -3.74
CA ILE A 149 6.07 3.54 -4.34
C ILE A 149 5.51 3.18 -5.72
N LEU A 150 4.18 3.21 -5.87
CA LEU A 150 3.52 2.89 -7.13
C LEU A 150 3.65 4.00 -8.17
N LEU A 151 3.59 5.26 -7.74
CA LEU A 151 3.84 6.39 -8.62
C LEU A 151 5.28 6.40 -9.10
N HIS A 152 6.25 6.12 -8.22
CA HIS A 152 7.66 6.01 -8.59
C HIS A 152 7.90 4.84 -9.55
N SER A 153 7.47 3.61 -9.22
CA SER A 153 7.65 2.45 -10.11
C SER A 153 6.82 2.51 -11.40
N GLY A 154 5.69 3.21 -11.37
CA GLY A 154 4.79 3.37 -12.51
C GLY A 154 5.21 4.48 -13.46
N LEU A 155 5.72 5.60 -12.95
CA LEU A 155 6.10 6.79 -13.73
C LEU A 155 7.61 7.03 -13.79
N ALA A 156 8.42 6.00 -13.54
CA ALA A 156 9.88 6.07 -13.67
C ALA A 156 10.29 6.63 -15.04
N SER A 157 11.31 7.48 -15.05
CA SER A 157 11.78 8.24 -16.22
C SER A 157 12.00 7.35 -17.46
N LYS A 158 12.78 6.28 -17.30
CA LYS A 158 13.07 5.31 -18.36
C LYS A 158 11.82 4.58 -18.86
N LYS A 159 10.88 4.26 -17.97
CA LYS A 159 9.65 3.51 -18.29
C LYS A 159 8.68 4.36 -19.11
N VAL A 160 8.50 5.63 -18.71
CA VAL A 160 7.67 6.60 -19.43
C VAL A 160 8.17 6.81 -20.86
N LEU A 161 9.47 6.92 -21.05
CA LEU A 161 10.07 7.17 -22.36
C LEU A 161 10.13 5.90 -23.23
N LYS A 162 10.51 4.75 -22.66
CA LYS A 162 10.72 3.50 -23.43
C LYS A 162 9.43 2.74 -23.70
N GLU A 163 8.63 2.49 -22.67
CA GLU A 163 7.41 1.66 -22.76
C GLU A 163 6.20 2.48 -23.20
N TYR A 164 5.98 3.63 -22.55
CA TYR A 164 4.76 4.40 -22.78
C TYR A 164 4.84 5.38 -23.94
N ARG A 165 6.06 5.82 -24.29
CA ARG A 165 6.33 6.76 -25.39
C ARG A 165 5.51 8.04 -25.27
N LEU A 166 5.34 8.54 -24.04
CA LEU A 166 4.49 9.71 -23.81
C LEU A 166 5.15 10.99 -24.35
N SER A 167 4.34 11.87 -24.95
CA SER A 167 4.73 13.25 -25.21
C SER A 167 4.59 14.10 -23.94
N GLN A 168 5.17 15.31 -23.95
CA GLN A 168 5.08 16.26 -22.83
C GLN A 168 3.62 16.56 -22.44
N GLU A 169 2.79 16.90 -23.43
CA GLU A 169 1.36 17.18 -23.21
C GLU A 169 0.60 15.97 -22.65
N ALA A 170 0.90 14.77 -23.16
CA ALA A 170 0.24 13.55 -22.70
C ALA A 170 0.64 13.21 -21.26
N PHE A 171 1.90 13.43 -20.90
CA PHE A 171 2.41 13.19 -19.55
C PHE A 171 1.82 14.17 -18.54
N GLU A 172 1.80 15.47 -18.84
CA GLU A 172 1.14 16.49 -18.00
C GLU A 172 -0.34 16.17 -17.79
N TRP A 173 -1.03 15.71 -18.83
CA TRP A 173 -2.42 15.27 -18.72
C TRP A 173 -2.58 14.08 -17.76
N VAL A 174 -1.69 13.08 -17.81
CA VAL A 174 -1.71 11.93 -16.90
C VAL A 174 -1.49 12.40 -15.46
N VAL A 175 -0.48 13.23 -15.21
CA VAL A 175 -0.16 13.77 -13.88
C VAL A 175 -1.34 14.59 -13.32
N GLY A 176 -1.93 15.45 -14.14
CA GLY A 176 -3.12 16.21 -13.78
C GLY A 176 -4.32 15.32 -13.43
N LYS A 177 -4.53 14.24 -14.20
CA LYS A 177 -5.58 13.27 -13.93
C LYS A 177 -5.34 12.47 -12.65
N ILE A 178 -4.11 12.09 -12.35
CA ILE A 178 -3.76 11.43 -11.07
C ILE A 178 -4.12 12.35 -9.90
N GLY A 179 -3.70 13.61 -9.94
CA GLY A 179 -4.02 14.58 -8.89
C GLY A 179 -5.52 14.80 -8.70
N SER A 180 -6.27 14.95 -9.80
CA SER A 180 -7.72 15.09 -9.74
C SER A 180 -8.41 13.84 -9.20
N HIS A 181 -7.97 12.65 -9.60
CA HIS A 181 -8.56 11.39 -9.15
C HIS A 181 -8.28 11.16 -7.67
N PHE A 182 -7.05 11.48 -7.21
CA PHE A 182 -6.69 11.38 -5.81
C PHE A 182 -7.60 12.22 -4.92
N LEU A 183 -7.89 13.47 -5.30
CA LEU A 183 -8.80 14.34 -4.56
C LEU A 183 -10.24 13.78 -4.52
N GLN A 184 -10.70 13.13 -5.59
CA GLN A 184 -12.01 12.49 -5.64
C GLN A 184 -12.08 11.23 -4.76
N CYS A 185 -10.96 10.54 -4.55
CA CYS A 185 -10.88 9.39 -3.66
C CYS A 185 -10.84 9.77 -2.17
N LEU A 186 -10.77 11.05 -1.81
CA LEU A 186 -10.80 11.46 -0.41
C LEU A 186 -12.23 11.36 0.13
N VAL A 187 -12.37 10.79 1.34
CA VAL A 187 -13.66 10.64 2.01
C VAL A 187 -14.13 12.01 2.47
N ALA A 188 -15.42 12.31 2.25
CA ALA A 188 -15.99 13.55 2.73
C ALA A 188 -16.06 13.56 4.28
N PRO A 189 -15.65 14.66 4.94
CA PRO A 189 -15.79 14.77 6.38
C PRO A 189 -17.28 14.77 6.77
N GLY A 190 -17.64 14.07 7.84
CA GLY A 190 -19.01 13.99 8.35
C GLY A 190 -19.86 12.85 7.76
N GLU A 191 -19.31 12.01 6.88
CA GLU A 191 -20.00 10.84 6.39
C GLU A 191 -20.20 9.77 7.48
N MET A 192 -21.39 9.17 7.53
CA MET A 192 -21.76 8.15 8.53
C MET A 192 -21.15 6.77 8.20
N ILE A 193 -19.83 6.65 8.27
CA ILE A 193 -19.09 5.41 7.98
C ILE A 193 -19.56 4.21 8.81
N GLY A 194 -20.00 4.43 10.06
CA GLY A 194 -20.45 3.34 10.94
C GLY A 194 -21.66 2.59 10.40
N ARG A 195 -22.63 3.29 9.81
CA ARG A 195 -23.81 2.66 9.20
C ARG A 195 -23.43 1.89 7.94
N VAL A 196 -22.56 2.48 7.09
CA VAL A 196 -22.10 1.86 5.85
C VAL A 196 -21.33 0.57 6.13
N VAL A 197 -20.42 0.60 7.11
CA VAL A 197 -19.65 -0.58 7.54
C VAL A 197 -20.56 -1.66 8.10
N ALA A 198 -21.50 -1.30 8.99
CA ALA A 198 -22.43 -2.26 9.58
C ALA A 198 -23.28 -2.97 8.51
N GLN A 199 -23.78 -2.22 7.52
CA GLN A 199 -24.55 -2.78 6.41
C GLN A 199 -23.71 -3.68 5.51
N SER A 200 -22.49 -3.24 5.15
CA SER A 200 -21.58 -3.99 4.28
C SER A 200 -21.22 -5.36 4.87
N ILE A 201 -20.86 -5.39 6.16
CA ILE A 201 -20.55 -6.64 6.88
C ILE A 201 -21.80 -7.51 7.01
N GLY A 202 -22.95 -6.91 7.37
CA GLY A 202 -24.20 -7.64 7.55
C GLY A 202 -24.68 -8.34 6.26
N GLN A 203 -24.59 -7.65 5.12
CA GLN A 203 -24.98 -8.20 3.82
C GLN A 203 -24.06 -9.37 3.40
N SER A 204 -22.74 -9.23 3.60
CA SER A 204 -21.78 -10.31 3.33
C SER A 204 -22.06 -11.54 4.19
N ALA A 205 -22.35 -11.36 5.49
CA ALA A 205 -22.68 -12.45 6.40
C ALA A 205 -23.95 -13.21 5.96
N ILE A 206 -25.02 -12.49 5.57
CA ILE A 206 -26.26 -13.12 5.07
C ILE A 206 -25.98 -13.94 3.81
N GLN A 207 -25.17 -13.43 2.88
CA GLN A 207 -24.83 -14.15 1.65
C GLN A 207 -24.03 -15.43 1.95
N ILE A 208 -23.09 -15.38 2.89
CA ILE A 208 -22.34 -16.56 3.33
C ILE A 208 -23.31 -17.61 3.92
N THR A 209 -24.24 -17.20 4.77
CA THR A 209 -25.26 -18.10 5.33
C THR A 209 -26.11 -18.77 4.26
N LEU A 210 -26.64 -18.00 3.29
CA LEU A 210 -27.41 -18.56 2.18
C LEU A 210 -26.58 -19.56 1.36
N ASN A 211 -25.33 -19.23 1.05
CA ASN A 211 -24.44 -20.12 0.31
C ASN A 211 -24.19 -21.42 1.09
N THR A 212 -24.00 -21.37 2.41
CA THR A 212 -23.83 -22.59 3.21
C THR A 212 -25.06 -23.51 3.21
N VAL A 213 -26.28 -22.96 3.17
CA VAL A 213 -27.51 -23.77 3.06
C VAL A 213 -27.56 -24.51 1.72
N HIS A 214 -27.15 -23.85 0.63
CA HIS A 214 -27.09 -24.50 -0.68
C HIS A 214 -25.99 -25.58 -0.77
N TYR A 215 -24.82 -25.36 -0.15
CA TYR A 215 -23.71 -26.32 -0.18
C TYR A 215 -23.85 -27.47 0.82
N ALA A 216 -24.72 -27.35 1.85
CA ALA A 216 -24.98 -28.41 2.82
C ALA A 216 -25.66 -29.66 2.22
N GLY A 217 -26.30 -29.54 1.04
CA GLY A 217 -26.95 -30.65 0.34
C GLY A 217 -26.03 -31.47 -0.57
N VAL A 218 -24.78 -31.04 -0.80
CA VAL A 218 -23.81 -31.74 -1.66
C VAL A 218 -22.75 -32.38 -0.75
N SER A 219 -22.85 -33.69 -0.57
CA SER A 219 -22.00 -34.48 0.33
C SER A 219 -20.51 -34.31 0.02
N ALA A 220 -19.70 -34.15 1.09
CA ALA A 220 -18.24 -34.20 1.14
C ALA A 220 -17.42 -32.92 0.86
N LYS A 221 -17.87 -31.74 1.30
CA LYS A 221 -16.94 -30.61 1.60
C LYS A 221 -17.15 -30.13 3.03
N ASN A 222 -16.07 -29.79 3.74
CA ASN A 222 -16.14 -29.26 5.11
C ASN A 222 -16.94 -27.93 5.12
N ILE A 223 -18.22 -27.99 5.48
CA ILE A 223 -19.19 -26.88 5.53
C ILE A 223 -19.01 -26.02 6.81
N THR A 224 -17.83 -26.03 7.43
CA THR A 224 -17.53 -25.17 8.59
C THR A 224 -17.30 -23.69 8.22
N LEU A 225 -17.57 -23.30 6.97
CA LEU A 225 -17.41 -21.95 6.41
C LEU A 225 -18.73 -21.16 6.34
N GLY A 226 -19.64 -21.38 7.30
CA GLY A 226 -20.67 -20.38 7.62
C GLY A 226 -20.04 -19.13 8.22
N VAL A 227 -20.84 -18.05 8.38
CA VAL A 227 -20.47 -16.76 9.00
C VAL A 227 -19.32 -16.98 9.97
N PRO A 228 -18.14 -16.35 9.76
CA PRO A 228 -16.96 -16.62 10.58
C PRO A 228 -17.42 -16.61 12.02
N ARG A 229 -17.28 -17.76 12.69
CA ARG A 229 -17.81 -17.96 14.05
C ARG A 229 -17.44 -16.71 14.82
N LYS A 230 -18.47 -15.97 15.24
CA LYS A 230 -18.32 -14.85 16.16
C LYS A 230 -17.41 -15.36 17.27
N PHE A 231 -16.36 -14.60 17.61
CA PHE A 231 -15.45 -14.95 18.69
C PHE A 231 -16.25 -15.56 19.84
N SER A 232 -15.98 -16.82 20.17
CA SER A 232 -16.65 -17.43 21.30
C SER A 232 -16.16 -16.74 22.57
N MET A 233 -16.98 -16.71 23.62
CA MET A 233 -16.53 -16.18 24.90
C MET A 233 -15.33 -16.96 25.45
N ALA A 234 -15.18 -18.22 25.05
CA ALA A 234 -13.99 -19.02 25.31
C ALA A 234 -12.74 -18.47 24.60
N ASP A 235 -12.82 -18.13 23.31
CA ASP A 235 -11.68 -17.56 22.55
C ASP A 235 -11.20 -16.22 23.15
N ILE A 236 -12.14 -15.43 23.67
CA ILE A 236 -11.85 -14.14 24.32
C ILE A 236 -11.18 -14.38 25.67
N ALA A 237 -11.71 -15.29 26.48
CA ALA A 237 -11.14 -15.63 27.78
C ALA A 237 -9.72 -16.24 27.64
N GLU A 238 -9.51 -17.12 26.66
CA GLU A 238 -8.21 -17.73 26.40
C GLU A 238 -7.16 -16.69 26.00
N LYS A 239 -7.50 -15.72 25.14
CA LYS A 239 -6.59 -14.62 24.77
C LYS A 239 -6.26 -13.68 25.93
N ILE A 240 -7.18 -13.50 26.87
CA ILE A 240 -6.93 -12.69 28.06
C ILE A 240 -5.99 -13.47 28.99
N ASN A 241 -6.28 -14.73 29.28
CA ASN A 241 -5.41 -15.54 30.12
C ASN A 241 -4.00 -15.70 29.52
N LEU A 242 -3.87 -15.94 28.21
CA LEU A 242 -2.57 -16.01 27.53
C LEU A 242 -1.73 -14.72 27.63
N LYS A 243 -2.38 -13.56 27.80
CA LYS A 243 -1.68 -12.27 27.91
C LYS A 243 -1.33 -11.88 29.34
N PHE A 244 -2.06 -12.40 30.32
CA PHE A 244 -1.98 -11.98 31.71
C PHE A 244 -1.69 -13.13 32.69
N ASP A 245 -1.39 -14.32 32.16
CA ASP A 245 -0.99 -15.58 32.81
C ASP A 245 -1.76 -15.89 34.12
N ASP A 246 -1.32 -15.33 35.25
CA ASP A 246 -1.83 -15.62 36.59
C ASP A 246 -2.51 -14.42 37.29
N ASP A 247 -2.48 -13.21 36.71
CA ASP A 247 -3.02 -12.00 37.36
C ASP A 247 -4.55 -11.89 37.26
N LEU A 248 -5.17 -12.60 36.32
CA LEU A 248 -6.58 -12.45 35.98
C LEU A 248 -7.29 -13.80 35.88
N THR A 249 -8.37 -13.98 36.64
CA THR A 249 -9.30 -15.09 36.47
C THR A 249 -10.53 -14.65 35.70
N CYS A 250 -10.74 -15.22 34.51
CA CYS A 250 -11.91 -14.95 33.67
C CYS A 250 -13.00 -16.02 33.86
N ILE A 251 -14.21 -15.60 34.23
CA ILE A 251 -15.41 -16.43 34.24
C ILE A 251 -16.35 -15.90 33.17
N PHE A 252 -16.71 -16.74 32.20
CA PHE A 252 -17.58 -16.37 31.11
C PHE A 252 -18.84 -17.24 31.07
N ASN A 253 -19.92 -16.65 30.57
CA ASN A 253 -21.17 -17.36 30.32
C ASN A 253 -21.12 -18.05 28.95
N ASP A 254 -21.92 -19.11 28.78
CA ASP A 254 -22.04 -19.83 27.50
C ASP A 254 -22.58 -18.90 26.40
N ASP A 255 -22.12 -19.10 25.17
CA ASP A 255 -22.43 -18.27 23.99
C ASP A 255 -23.93 -18.28 23.65
N ASN A 256 -24.69 -19.24 24.19
CA ASN A 256 -26.13 -19.40 23.99
C ASN A 256 -27.00 -18.67 25.05
N ALA A 257 -26.42 -17.89 25.96
CA ALA A 257 -27.17 -17.15 26.98
C ALA A 257 -27.79 -15.86 26.43
N GLU A 258 -29.00 -15.49 26.90
CA GLU A 258 -29.69 -14.23 26.53
C GLU A 258 -28.87 -12.97 26.85
N LYS A 259 -27.96 -13.06 27.83
CA LYS A 259 -26.96 -12.03 28.15
C LYS A 259 -25.57 -12.65 28.22
N LEU A 260 -24.71 -12.20 27.32
CA LEU A 260 -23.29 -12.52 27.32
C LEU A 260 -22.59 -11.70 28.41
N ILE A 261 -22.12 -12.38 29.45
CA ILE A 261 -21.44 -11.77 30.60
C ILE A 261 -20.05 -12.40 30.74
N LEU A 262 -19.02 -11.56 30.75
CA LEU A 262 -17.64 -11.95 31.02
C LEU A 262 -17.17 -11.21 32.27
N ARG A 263 -16.93 -11.95 33.35
CA ARG A 263 -16.45 -11.43 34.63
C ARG A 263 -14.96 -11.68 34.74
N ILE A 264 -14.20 -10.61 34.90
CA ILE A 264 -12.75 -10.67 35.13
C ILE A 264 -12.51 -10.36 36.59
N ARG A 265 -11.82 -11.25 37.29
CA ARG A 265 -11.35 -11.05 38.66
C ARG A 265 -9.84 -10.85 38.63
N ILE A 266 -9.38 -9.75 39.21
CA ILE A 266 -7.94 -9.50 39.41
C ILE A 266 -7.51 -10.26 40.66
N MET A 267 -6.49 -11.11 40.50
CA MET A 267 -5.78 -11.75 41.60
C MET A 267 -4.64 -10.80 41.98
N ASN A 268 -4.87 -9.89 42.94
CA ASN A 268 -3.77 -9.17 43.56
C ASN A 268 -3.08 -10.14 44.52
N ASP A 269 -1.82 -10.49 44.26
CA ASP A 269 -0.96 -10.99 45.33
C ASP A 269 -0.67 -9.82 46.29
N GLU A 270 -1.09 -9.98 47.54
CA GLU A 270 -0.85 -9.03 48.62
C GLU A 270 0.66 -8.92 48.94
N ALA A 271 1.15 -7.68 48.91
CA ALA A 271 2.25 -7.09 49.69
C ALA A 271 3.70 -7.60 49.48
N PRO A 272 4.68 -6.68 49.30
CA PRO A 272 6.10 -7.03 49.31
C PRO A 272 6.53 -7.46 50.72
N LYS A 273 7.13 -8.64 50.85
CA LYS A 273 7.85 -9.06 52.06
C LYS A 273 8.99 -8.06 52.31
N SER A 274 8.93 -7.38 53.44
CA SER A 274 9.99 -6.56 54.00
C SER A 274 11.25 -7.39 54.25
N GLU A 275 12.31 -7.15 53.48
CA GLU A 275 13.68 -7.46 53.91
C GLU A 275 14.09 -6.39 54.92
N LEU A 276 14.07 -6.75 56.20
CA LEU A 276 14.78 -6.01 57.25
C LEU A 276 15.96 -6.89 57.69
N ASP A 277 17.15 -6.49 57.25
CA ASP A 277 18.43 -6.82 57.84
C ASP A 277 18.41 -6.41 59.33
N GLU A 278 18.50 -7.39 60.24
CA GLU A 278 19.00 -7.17 61.60
C GLU A 278 20.36 -7.85 61.76
N SER A 279 21.40 -7.10 61.42
CA SER A 279 22.72 -7.23 62.03
C SER A 279 22.80 -6.35 63.29
N ALA A 280 22.61 -6.91 64.49
CA ALA A 280 23.25 -6.46 65.74
C ALA A 280 22.86 -7.32 66.96
N LYS A 281 23.90 -7.81 67.68
CA LYS A 281 23.94 -8.47 69.02
C LYS A 281 23.68 -9.99 68.97
N ASP A 282 24.59 -10.87 69.38
CA ASP A 282 25.68 -10.80 70.37
C ASP A 282 27.01 -11.38 69.86
#